data_AF-A0A9E3IIA8-F1
#
_entry.id   AF-A0A9E3IIA8-F1
#
_cell.length_a   1.000
_cell.length_b   1.000
_cell.length_c   1.000
_cell.angle_alpha   90.00
_cell.angle_beta   90.00
_cell.angle_gamma   90.00
#
_symmetry.space_group_name_H-M   'P 1'
#
loop_
_entity.id
_entity.type
_entity.pdbx_description
1 polymer ?
#
loop_
_entity_poly.entity_id
_entity_poly.type
_entity_poly.pdbx_seq_one_letter_code
_entity_poly.pdbx_strand_id
1 'polypeptide(L)'
;MKILLELRPALDGHAGIPQEVRLLFRGLGLLDGVEVDGLLQSSNRLLAKGLPASEDVLNRWSEDKRVDRLSRVVVSMLPRSGRGRVWRVSELLLLGWASVKLVANAAIGRRAQLTRFVPTRFSDFVWRALFAKTLPSEDIGSMTSARYRIARVPWSAAHAGGLFTRRLGAAIYPRLDTRGYEFMIAETPYPGRVVSPTQMIVRYHDAFPLLMPHTITDRARHQASHYQALRRNVRDGAWFACVSETTRKDLVSVFPEVEPRAVTIPNMVSHRYFVEESSPSMVRQVLRTRANQRIRALAKRRGYPKLAGGNDKDQPSDPEYLLMVSTLEPRKNHLGLLAAWEQLRANGRPNLRLVLVGMLGWDHKGIVGKLLPWVAQGLVHVLDDVPAAELRVLYRHAGATVCASFGEGFGFSGVEAMCCGGVVAASDLPVHRDVYADAAVYFNPYSAGDIAGSLERLLSGDDECLQLRKRLVEEGATVSSRYTPDEVLPLWHALLDSLSGRAAKQAAINQ
;
A
#
# COMPACT_ATOMS: atom_id res chain seq x y z
N MET A 1 11.72 22.30 10.17
CA MET A 1 10.80 21.26 10.64
C MET A 1 11.49 19.90 10.69
N LYS A 2 11.46 19.17 11.82
CA LYS A 2 11.99 17.79 11.88
C LYS A 2 10.87 16.75 12.00
N ILE A 3 10.81 15.81 11.07
CA ILE A 3 9.75 14.82 10.92
C ILE A 3 10.32 13.40 11.09
N LEU A 4 9.56 12.55 11.79
CA LEU A 4 9.78 11.11 11.84
C LEU A 4 8.68 10.39 11.05
N LEU A 5 8.97 9.84 9.88
CA LEU A 5 7.99 9.13 9.06
C LEU A 5 8.09 7.62 9.28
N GLU A 6 6.97 6.96 9.56
CA GLU A 6 6.91 5.51 9.65
C GLU A 6 7.20 4.83 8.32
N LEU A 7 8.28 4.04 8.28
CA LEU A 7 8.70 3.24 7.13
C LEU A 7 8.53 1.76 7.43
N ARG A 8 7.31 1.35 7.77
CA ARG A 8 7.00 -0.05 8.08
C ARG A 8 6.93 -0.87 6.78
N PRO A 9 7.83 -1.84 6.55
CA PRO A 9 7.67 -2.75 5.44
C PRO A 9 6.50 -3.70 5.71
N ALA A 10 5.68 -3.94 4.69
CA ALA A 10 4.52 -4.83 4.77
C ALA A 10 4.98 -6.31 4.75
N LEU A 11 5.76 -6.76 5.74
CA LEU A 11 6.42 -8.08 5.77
C LEU A 11 5.48 -9.29 5.90
N ASP A 12 4.18 -9.12 5.65
CA ASP A 12 3.12 -10.12 5.68
C ASP A 12 2.81 -10.65 4.27
N GLY A 13 3.86 -11.01 3.53
CA GLY A 13 3.76 -11.52 2.15
C GLY A 13 3.83 -10.45 1.06
N HIS A 14 3.95 -9.17 1.42
CA HIS A 14 4.13 -8.05 0.50
C HIS A 14 5.61 -7.60 0.56
N ALA A 15 6.27 -7.47 -0.60
CA ALA A 15 7.67 -7.09 -0.62
C ALA A 15 7.81 -5.56 -0.44
N GLY A 16 8.34 -5.14 0.72
CA GLY A 16 8.86 -3.79 0.96
C GLY A 16 7.92 -2.82 1.68
N ILE A 17 8.36 -1.57 1.76
CA ILE A 17 7.54 -0.43 2.20
C ILE A 17 6.45 -0.18 1.13
N PRO A 18 5.20 0.17 1.48
CA PRO A 18 4.19 0.50 0.46
C PRO A 18 4.63 1.67 -0.44
N GLN A 19 4.05 1.78 -1.64
CA GLN A 19 4.48 2.74 -2.66
C GLN A 19 4.28 4.19 -2.19
N GLU A 20 3.09 4.46 -1.66
CA GLU A 20 2.65 5.74 -1.12
C GLU A 20 3.59 6.28 -0.04
N VAL A 21 4.06 5.42 0.86
CA VAL A 21 4.97 5.80 1.95
C VAL A 21 6.34 6.17 1.42
N ARG A 22 6.82 5.47 0.39
CA ARG A 22 8.11 5.78 -0.25
C ARG A 22 8.06 7.10 -0.99
N LEU A 23 6.98 7.35 -1.72
CA LEU A 23 6.76 8.62 -2.40
C LEU A 23 6.65 9.75 -1.38
N LEU A 24 5.94 9.54 -0.26
CA LEU A 24 5.85 10.52 0.81
C LEU A 24 7.20 10.79 1.47
N PHE A 25 7.97 9.76 1.81
CA PHE A 25 9.31 9.92 2.39
C PHE A 25 10.23 10.72 1.46
N ARG A 26 10.25 10.36 0.18
CA ARG A 26 11.03 11.06 -0.85
C ARG A 26 10.56 12.50 -1.01
N GLY A 27 9.25 12.72 -1.11
CA GLY A 27 8.68 14.03 -1.36
C GLY A 27 8.84 15.00 -0.19
N LEU A 28 8.61 14.57 1.05
CA LEU A 28 8.86 15.40 2.23
C LEU A 28 10.33 15.78 2.37
N GLY A 29 11.25 14.89 1.96
CA GLY A 29 12.69 15.18 1.95
C GLY A 29 13.14 16.19 0.90
N LEU A 30 12.26 16.60 -0.01
CA LEU A 30 12.52 17.65 -1.00
C LEU A 30 11.94 19.01 -0.61
N LEU A 31 11.14 19.07 0.47
CA LEU A 31 10.59 20.33 0.96
C LEU A 31 11.68 21.14 1.67
N ASP A 32 11.78 22.42 1.33
CA ASP A 32 12.74 23.34 1.94
C ASP A 32 12.51 23.44 3.46
N GLY A 33 13.60 23.37 4.23
CA GLY A 33 13.53 23.46 5.69
C GLY A 33 12.91 22.25 6.39
N VAL A 34 12.61 21.15 5.68
CA VAL A 34 12.10 19.90 6.24
C VAL A 34 13.21 18.85 6.32
N GLU A 35 13.50 18.35 7.52
CA GLU A 35 14.37 17.19 7.74
C GLU A 35 13.50 15.98 8.08
N VAL A 36 13.62 14.90 7.30
CA VAL A 36 12.83 13.67 7.48
C VAL A 36 13.72 12.49 7.87
N ASP A 37 13.48 11.92 9.04
CA ASP A 37 14.04 10.63 9.45
C ASP A 37 13.04 9.50 9.18
N GLY A 38 13.51 8.36 8.69
CA GLY A 38 12.70 7.17 8.49
C GLY A 38 12.65 6.28 9.73
N LEU A 39 11.46 5.97 10.25
CA LEU A 39 11.26 5.03 11.35
C LEU A 39 11.05 3.62 10.81
N LEU A 40 12.11 2.80 10.88
CA LEU A 40 12.06 1.38 10.53
C LEU A 40 11.41 0.59 11.68
N GLN A 41 10.29 -0.04 11.38
CA GLN A 41 9.51 -0.88 12.27
C GLN A 41 8.95 -2.08 11.48
N SER A 42 8.50 -3.14 12.15
CA SER A 42 7.92 -4.30 11.47
C SER A 42 6.51 -4.63 11.95
N SER A 43 5.73 -5.33 11.13
CA SER A 43 4.41 -5.82 11.53
C SER A 43 4.49 -6.87 12.65
N ASN A 44 5.40 -7.84 12.51
CA ASN A 44 5.33 -9.12 13.23
C ASN A 44 6.66 -9.61 13.83
N ARG A 45 7.75 -8.86 13.67
CA ARG A 45 9.10 -9.30 14.05
C ARG A 45 9.80 -8.32 14.97
N LEU A 46 10.48 -8.86 15.97
CA LEU A 46 11.35 -8.05 16.80
C LEU A 46 12.61 -7.66 16.02
N LEU A 47 12.80 -6.35 15.82
CA LEU A 47 14.02 -5.84 15.20
C LEU A 47 15.18 -5.80 16.19
N ALA A 48 16.40 -6.00 15.68
CA ALA A 48 17.61 -5.82 16.47
C ALA A 48 17.76 -4.35 16.91
N LYS A 49 18.49 -4.12 18.01
CA LYS A 49 18.90 -2.77 18.38
C LYS A 49 19.89 -2.25 17.33
N GLY A 50 19.72 -1.02 16.89
CA GLY A 50 20.76 -0.30 16.16
C GLY A 50 21.78 0.33 17.09
N LEU A 51 22.42 1.38 16.60
CA LEU A 51 23.39 2.17 17.35
C LEU A 51 22.70 3.00 18.44
N PRO A 52 23.38 3.27 19.58
CA PRO A 52 22.86 4.14 20.63
C PRO A 52 22.49 5.53 20.11
N ALA A 53 21.48 6.18 20.70
CA ALA A 53 21.10 7.54 20.32
C ALA A 53 22.14 8.60 20.74
N SER A 54 22.82 8.40 21.87
CA SER A 54 23.89 9.28 22.36
C SER A 54 25.18 9.09 21.55
N GLU A 55 25.77 10.21 21.12
CA GLU A 55 27.06 10.22 20.43
C GLU A 55 28.22 9.83 21.36
N ASP A 56 28.20 10.27 22.62
CA ASP A 56 29.25 9.93 23.59
C ASP A 56 29.37 8.42 23.80
N VAL A 57 28.23 7.73 23.85
CA VAL A 57 28.21 6.26 23.95
C VAL A 57 28.68 5.63 22.66
N LEU A 58 28.27 6.16 21.49
CA LEU A 58 28.67 5.64 20.20
C LEU A 58 30.18 5.79 19.96
N ASN A 59 30.77 6.92 20.33
CA ASN A 59 32.18 7.24 20.13
C ASN A 59 33.11 6.26 20.84
N ARG A 60 32.67 5.64 21.95
CA ARG A 60 33.40 4.59 22.66
C ARG A 60 33.39 3.23 21.96
N TRP A 61 32.55 3.04 20.94
CA TRP A 61 32.47 1.77 20.22
C TRP A 61 33.47 1.74 19.09
N SER A 62 34.22 0.64 19.00
CA SER A 62 35.06 0.31 17.85
C SER A 62 34.21 0.10 16.58
N GLU A 63 34.81 0.28 15.42
CA GLU A 63 34.10 0.22 14.15
C GLU A 63 33.46 -1.15 13.88
N ASP A 64 34.17 -2.25 14.18
CA ASP A 64 33.66 -3.62 14.06
C ASP A 64 32.36 -3.83 14.85
N LYS A 65 32.30 -3.31 16.08
CA LYS A 65 31.10 -3.39 16.94
C LYS A 65 29.94 -2.59 16.35
N ARG A 66 30.22 -1.45 15.71
CA ARG A 66 29.19 -0.64 15.03
C ARG A 66 28.64 -1.40 13.81
N VAL A 67 29.51 -2.01 13.02
CA VAL A 67 29.13 -2.79 11.83
C VAL A 67 28.34 -4.05 12.20
N ASP A 68 28.80 -4.84 13.17
CA ASP A 68 28.06 -6.01 13.69
C ASP A 68 26.68 -5.60 14.22
N ARG A 69 26.59 -4.46 14.91
CA ARG A 69 25.30 -3.95 15.41
C ARG A 69 24.33 -3.65 14.27
N LEU A 70 24.79 -2.97 13.23
CA LEU A 70 23.96 -2.60 12.08
C LEU A 70 23.62 -3.82 11.20
N SER A 71 24.54 -4.77 11.02
CA SER A 71 24.28 -5.99 10.24
C SER A 71 23.17 -6.85 10.88
N ARG A 72 23.12 -6.93 12.22
CA ARG A 72 22.03 -7.59 12.94
C ARG A 72 20.68 -6.93 12.70
N VAL A 73 20.64 -5.62 12.49
CA VAL A 73 19.40 -4.90 12.11
C VAL A 73 18.94 -5.37 10.75
N VAL A 74 19.82 -5.38 9.75
CA VAL A 74 19.53 -5.87 8.39
C VAL A 74 19.01 -7.31 8.43
N VAL A 75 19.75 -8.22 9.10
CA VAL A 75 19.35 -9.64 9.25
C VAL A 75 18.00 -9.79 9.97
N SER A 76 17.66 -8.87 10.88
CA SER A 76 16.36 -8.91 11.57
C SER A 76 15.18 -8.46 10.70
N MET A 77 15.43 -7.66 9.66
CA MET A 77 14.41 -7.16 8.72
C MET A 77 14.12 -8.16 7.59
N LEU A 78 15.12 -8.97 7.20
CA LEU A 78 14.96 -9.91 6.10
C LEU A 78 14.00 -11.07 6.43
N PRO A 79 13.24 -11.58 5.43
CA PRO A 79 12.47 -12.81 5.57
C PRO A 79 13.33 -13.96 6.10
N ARG A 80 12.82 -14.74 7.07
CA ARG A 80 13.52 -15.91 7.60
C ARG A 80 12.94 -17.15 6.92
N SER A 81 13.66 -17.71 5.95
CA SER A 81 13.30 -18.98 5.32
C SER A 81 13.72 -20.16 6.19
N GLY A 82 12.95 -21.25 6.14
CA GLY A 82 13.43 -22.58 6.55
C GLY A 82 13.44 -22.96 8.04
N ARG A 83 12.73 -22.25 8.95
CA ARG A 83 12.73 -22.61 10.39
C ARG A 83 11.52 -23.45 10.81
N GLY A 84 11.79 -24.55 11.54
CA GLY A 84 10.82 -25.53 12.02
C GLY A 84 9.90 -25.05 13.16
N ARG A 85 9.00 -25.93 13.62
CA ARG A 85 7.91 -25.63 14.57
C ARG A 85 8.40 -25.03 15.90
N VAL A 86 9.49 -25.55 16.46
CA VAL A 86 10.09 -25.10 17.74
C VAL A 86 10.46 -23.61 17.70
N TRP A 87 11.03 -23.16 16.59
CA TRP A 87 11.44 -21.77 16.43
C TRP A 87 10.25 -20.81 16.33
N ARG A 88 9.14 -21.24 15.71
CA ARG A 88 7.89 -20.44 15.69
C ARG A 88 7.33 -20.26 17.10
N VAL A 89 7.38 -21.32 17.92
CA VAL A 89 6.94 -21.24 19.32
C VAL A 89 7.80 -20.25 20.11
N SER A 90 9.13 -20.32 19.97
CA SER A 90 10.01 -19.37 20.66
C SER A 90 9.82 -17.93 20.19
N GLU A 91 9.55 -17.70 18.91
CA GLU A 91 9.22 -16.36 18.39
C GLU A 91 7.90 -15.83 18.98
N LEU A 92 6.86 -16.66 19.07
CA LEU A 92 5.60 -16.30 19.71
C LEU A 92 5.78 -15.96 21.20
N LEU A 93 6.58 -16.74 21.93
CA LEU A 93 6.91 -16.45 23.33
C LEU A 93 7.67 -15.13 23.48
N LEU A 94 8.64 -14.85 22.60
CA LEU A 94 9.37 -13.59 22.58
C LEU A 94 8.46 -12.40 22.28
N LEU A 95 7.51 -12.54 21.35
CA LEU A 95 6.51 -11.52 21.03
C LEU A 95 5.55 -11.29 22.21
N GLY A 96 5.10 -12.36 22.87
CA GLY A 96 4.29 -12.29 24.08
C GLY A 96 5.00 -11.54 25.20
N TRP A 97 6.26 -11.90 25.48
CA TRP A 97 7.08 -11.21 26.48
C TRP A 97 7.37 -9.75 26.11
N ALA A 98 7.64 -9.47 24.84
CA ALA A 98 7.79 -8.10 24.34
C ALA A 98 6.52 -7.26 24.58
N SER A 99 5.35 -7.85 24.37
CA SER A 99 4.04 -7.22 24.61
C SER A 99 3.84 -6.88 26.10
N VAL A 100 4.09 -7.86 26.99
CA VAL A 100 4.00 -7.67 28.46
C VAL A 100 4.95 -6.58 28.93
N LYS A 101 6.22 -6.65 28.51
CA LYS A 101 7.23 -5.66 28.87
C LYS A 101 6.87 -4.26 28.38
N LEU A 102 6.27 -4.16 27.20
CA LEU A 102 5.85 -2.89 26.61
C LEU A 102 4.70 -2.27 27.41
N VAL A 103 3.70 -3.08 27.78
CA VAL A 103 2.56 -2.64 28.60
C VAL A 103 3.05 -2.20 29.97
N ALA A 104 3.89 -3.00 30.63
CA ALA A 104 4.44 -2.67 31.95
C ALA A 104 5.22 -1.36 31.90
N ASN A 105 6.10 -1.18 30.91
CA ASN A 105 6.84 0.07 30.73
C ASN A 105 5.91 1.27 30.47
N ALA A 106 4.90 1.10 29.61
CA ALA A 106 3.96 2.17 29.29
C ALA A 106 3.10 2.58 30.50
N ALA A 107 2.73 1.62 31.36
CA ALA A 107 1.98 1.85 32.59
C ALA A 107 2.80 2.65 33.62
N ILE A 108 4.10 2.36 33.77
CA ILE A 108 5.01 3.13 34.64
C ILE A 108 5.61 4.38 33.96
N GLY A 109 5.07 4.79 32.80
CA GLY A 109 5.49 6.00 32.09
C GLY A 109 6.85 5.94 31.39
N ARG A 110 7.50 4.77 31.32
CA ARG A 110 8.77 4.59 30.60
C ARG A 110 8.59 4.74 29.09
N ARG A 111 9.59 5.37 28.48
CA ARG A 111 9.62 5.68 27.04
C ARG A 111 10.42 4.61 26.30
N ALA A 112 9.93 4.20 25.14
CA ALA A 112 10.62 3.28 24.24
C ALA A 112 11.67 4.05 23.42
N GLN A 113 12.94 3.83 23.74
CA GLN A 113 14.07 4.46 23.08
C GLN A 113 14.19 4.01 21.61
N LEU A 114 14.41 4.97 20.72
CA LEU A 114 14.71 4.72 19.31
C LEU A 114 16.23 4.61 19.11
N THR A 115 16.68 3.53 18.46
CA THR A 115 18.10 3.37 18.10
C THR A 115 18.35 3.80 16.66
N ARG A 116 19.60 4.14 16.32
CA ARG A 116 19.98 4.63 14.98
C ARG A 116 20.33 3.48 14.04
N PHE A 117 19.97 3.64 12.77
CA PHE A 117 20.48 2.83 11.66
C PHE A 117 21.24 3.76 10.71
N VAL A 118 22.52 3.46 10.46
CA VAL A 118 23.37 4.23 9.55
C VAL A 118 23.52 3.43 8.26
N PRO A 119 23.02 3.94 7.13
CA PRO A 119 22.93 3.19 5.88
C PRO A 119 24.27 3.00 5.15
N THR A 120 25.31 3.79 5.43
CA THR A 120 26.55 3.89 4.60
C THR A 120 27.18 2.56 4.18
N ARG A 121 27.24 1.56 5.05
CA ARG A 121 27.80 0.22 4.75
C ARG A 121 26.75 -0.81 4.28
N PHE A 122 25.49 -0.40 4.22
CA PHE A 122 24.31 -1.20 3.88
C PHE A 122 23.44 -0.50 2.82
N SER A 123 24.01 0.42 2.03
CA SER A 123 23.30 1.22 1.03
C SER A 123 22.58 0.34 0.00
N ASP A 124 23.21 -0.75 -0.43
CA ASP A 124 22.60 -1.74 -1.34
C ASP A 124 21.31 -2.35 -0.73
N PHE A 125 21.36 -2.74 0.54
CA PHE A 125 20.18 -3.27 1.24
C PHE A 125 19.08 -2.22 1.36
N VAL A 126 19.42 -1.00 1.79
CA VAL A 126 18.46 0.10 1.91
C VAL A 126 17.78 0.35 0.58
N TRP A 127 18.55 0.46 -0.49
CA TRP A 127 17.99 0.70 -1.82
C TRP A 127 17.11 -0.46 -2.29
N ARG A 128 17.68 -1.66 -2.42
CA ARG A 128 17.01 -2.80 -3.07
C ARG A 128 15.85 -3.36 -2.25
N ALA A 129 15.98 -3.40 -0.94
CA ALA A 129 14.95 -3.98 -0.08
C ALA A 129 13.85 -2.98 0.29
N LEU A 130 14.18 -1.68 0.40
CA LEU A 130 13.23 -0.69 0.91
C LEU A 130 12.64 0.20 -0.19
N PHE A 131 13.41 0.65 -1.19
CA PHE A 131 13.01 1.76 -2.09
C PHE A 131 12.87 1.43 -3.58
N ALA A 132 13.71 0.54 -4.12
CA ALA A 132 13.91 0.32 -5.57
C ALA A 132 12.66 -0.07 -6.38
N LYS A 133 11.62 -0.60 -5.71
CA LYS A 133 10.38 -1.03 -6.36
C LYS A 133 9.51 0.16 -6.84
N THR A 134 9.73 1.37 -6.33
CA THR A 134 8.91 2.56 -6.64
C THR A 134 9.78 3.73 -7.08
N LEU A 135 10.89 3.98 -6.38
CA LEU A 135 11.76 5.12 -6.66
C LEU A 135 12.76 4.82 -7.80
N PRO A 136 13.15 5.80 -8.62
CA PRO A 136 14.10 5.70 -9.72
C PRO A 136 15.53 5.65 -9.17
N SER A 137 16.48 5.12 -9.93
CA SER A 137 17.87 4.98 -9.48
C SER A 137 18.54 6.30 -9.12
N GLU A 138 18.03 7.44 -9.60
CA GLU A 138 18.50 8.79 -9.24
C GLU A 138 18.34 9.07 -7.73
N ASP A 139 17.34 8.47 -7.08
CA ASP A 139 17.07 8.64 -5.64
C ASP A 139 17.97 7.75 -4.76
N ILE A 140 18.89 6.94 -5.33
CA ILE A 140 19.79 6.09 -4.52
C ILE A 140 20.58 6.95 -3.52
N GLY A 141 21.15 8.08 -3.97
CA GLY A 141 21.99 8.93 -3.12
C GLY A 141 21.23 9.54 -1.94
N SER A 142 20.05 10.10 -2.20
CA SER A 142 19.20 10.73 -1.18
C SER A 142 18.70 9.70 -0.17
N MET A 143 18.20 8.55 -0.63
CA MET A 143 17.70 7.49 0.27
C MET A 143 18.81 6.86 1.10
N THR A 144 19.99 6.63 0.51
CA THR A 144 21.11 6.00 1.23
C THR A 144 21.90 6.98 2.10
N SER A 145 21.61 8.27 2.02
CA SER A 145 22.16 9.31 2.91
C SER A 145 21.17 9.74 3.99
N ALA A 146 19.91 9.32 3.90
CA ALA A 146 18.87 9.63 4.86
C ALA A 146 19.14 9.02 6.24
N ARG A 147 18.53 9.63 7.25
CA ARG A 147 18.64 9.18 8.65
C ARG A 147 17.54 8.19 8.97
N TYR A 148 17.90 7.10 9.64
CA TYR A 148 16.95 6.06 10.02
C TYR A 148 16.96 5.79 11.53
N ARG A 149 15.76 5.64 12.08
CA ARG A 149 15.50 5.21 13.46
C ARG A 149 14.88 3.83 13.46
N ILE A 150 15.10 3.08 14.52
CA ILE A 150 14.55 1.73 14.68
C ILE A 150 13.62 1.70 15.88
N ALA A 151 12.34 1.40 15.62
CA ALA A 151 11.41 0.93 16.63
C ALA A 151 11.46 -0.60 16.66
N ARG A 152 11.97 -1.15 17.76
CA ARG A 152 12.22 -2.60 17.86
C ARG A 152 10.97 -3.45 17.92
N VAL A 153 9.95 -2.94 18.61
CA VAL A 153 8.77 -3.72 18.94
C VAL A 153 7.81 -3.69 17.75
N PRO A 154 7.38 -4.87 17.27
CA PRO A 154 6.46 -4.93 16.15
C PRO A 154 5.05 -4.46 16.52
N TRP A 155 4.29 -4.09 15.49
CA TRP A 155 2.89 -3.69 15.62
C TRP A 155 2.03 -4.74 16.29
N SER A 156 2.18 -6.03 15.93
CA SER A 156 1.37 -7.09 16.53
C SER A 156 1.58 -7.24 18.03
N ALA A 157 2.79 -7.01 18.53
CA ALA A 157 3.04 -6.99 19.98
C ALA A 157 2.39 -5.77 20.65
N ALA A 158 2.42 -4.60 20.00
CA ALA A 158 1.76 -3.41 20.51
C ALA A 158 0.22 -3.54 20.52
N HIS A 159 -0.38 -4.07 19.45
CA HIS A 159 -1.80 -4.39 19.39
C HIS A 159 -2.19 -5.46 20.40
N ALA A 160 -1.42 -6.52 20.56
CA ALA A 160 -1.68 -7.55 21.57
C ALA A 160 -1.71 -6.96 22.98
N GLY A 161 -0.74 -6.09 23.31
CA GLY A 161 -0.72 -5.35 24.58
C GLY A 161 -1.95 -4.45 24.78
N GLY A 162 -2.33 -3.68 23.74
CA GLY A 162 -3.51 -2.82 23.77
C GLY A 162 -4.82 -3.61 23.93
N LEU A 163 -4.98 -4.71 23.20
CA LEU A 163 -6.17 -5.57 23.29
C LEU A 163 -6.28 -6.30 24.63
N PHE A 164 -5.16 -6.73 25.20
CA PHE A 164 -5.11 -7.35 26.52
C PHE A 164 -5.54 -6.35 27.60
N THR A 165 -4.92 -5.17 27.62
CA THR A 165 -5.19 -4.13 28.63
C THR A 165 -6.57 -3.51 28.49
N ARG A 166 -7.17 -3.51 27.29
CA ARG A 166 -8.57 -3.11 27.10
C ARG A 166 -9.54 -3.86 28.01
N ARG A 167 -9.29 -5.15 28.28
CA ARG A 167 -10.12 -5.96 29.20
C ARG A 167 -10.07 -5.45 30.64
N LEU A 168 -9.08 -4.63 30.97
CA LEU A 168 -8.87 -3.99 32.26
C LEU A 168 -9.36 -2.52 32.27
N GLY A 169 -10.12 -2.10 31.26
CA GLY A 169 -10.77 -0.78 31.18
C GLY A 169 -10.14 0.21 30.19
N ALA A 170 -8.86 0.04 29.81
CA ALA A 170 -8.22 0.94 28.85
C ALA A 170 -7.12 0.25 28.01
N ALA A 171 -7.10 0.52 26.70
CA ALA A 171 -6.00 0.06 25.84
C ALA A 171 -4.73 0.89 26.10
N ILE A 172 -3.68 0.22 26.57
CA ILE A 172 -2.36 0.80 26.84
C ILE A 172 -1.44 0.52 25.67
N TYR A 173 -0.86 1.59 25.12
CA TYR A 173 0.04 1.56 23.99
C TYR A 173 1.43 2.13 24.36
N PRO A 174 2.50 1.67 23.68
CA PRO A 174 3.85 2.16 23.93
C PRO A 174 3.95 3.66 23.71
N ARG A 175 4.83 4.32 24.46
CA ARG A 175 5.20 5.71 24.18
C ARG A 175 6.62 5.74 23.62
N LEU A 176 6.78 6.07 22.34
CA LEU A 176 8.08 6.22 21.69
C LEU A 176 8.77 7.48 22.16
N ASP A 177 10.08 7.42 22.37
CA ASP A 177 10.89 8.62 22.64
C ASP A 177 11.17 9.38 21.34
N THR A 178 10.22 10.24 20.96
CA THR A 178 10.26 11.08 19.75
C THR A 178 10.78 12.48 20.03
N ARG A 179 11.47 12.70 21.15
CA ARG A 179 12.07 14.01 21.45
C ARG A 179 13.03 14.43 20.32
N GLY A 180 12.98 15.71 19.98
CA GLY A 180 13.75 16.28 18.88
C GLY A 180 13.00 16.28 17.54
N TYR A 181 11.83 15.66 17.44
CA TYR A 181 10.93 15.79 16.29
C TYR A 181 9.75 16.68 16.63
N GLU A 182 9.31 17.48 15.65
CA GLU A 182 8.06 18.23 15.72
C GLU A 182 6.88 17.32 15.38
N PHE A 183 7.05 16.50 14.34
CA PHE A 183 5.99 15.61 13.85
C PHE A 183 6.45 14.16 13.78
N MET A 184 5.52 13.25 14.05
CA MET A 184 5.60 11.86 13.63
C MET A 184 4.44 11.56 12.69
N ILE A 185 4.74 11.11 11.48
CA ILE A 185 3.73 10.69 10.50
C ILE A 185 3.66 9.15 10.51
N ALA A 186 2.47 8.60 10.69
CA ALA A 186 2.21 7.16 10.69
C ALA A 186 1.20 6.79 9.60
N GLU A 187 1.34 5.62 8.99
CA GLU A 187 0.61 5.28 7.75
C GLU A 187 -0.76 4.66 7.96
N THR A 188 -1.07 4.18 9.16
CA THR A 188 -2.40 3.73 9.56
C THR A 188 -2.57 4.04 11.05
N PRO A 189 -3.74 3.83 11.67
CA PRO A 189 -3.88 4.08 13.11
C PRO A 189 -2.76 3.41 13.92
N TYR A 190 -1.88 4.25 14.47
CA TYR A 190 -0.61 3.81 15.02
C TYR A 190 -0.83 3.19 16.40
N PRO A 191 -0.42 1.93 16.65
CA PRO A 191 -0.56 1.27 17.94
C PRO A 191 0.51 1.76 18.92
N GLY A 192 0.55 3.05 19.15
CA GLY A 192 1.58 3.72 19.92
C GLY A 192 1.26 5.18 20.19
N ARG A 193 2.17 5.83 20.88
CA ARG A 193 2.08 7.22 21.32
C ARG A 193 3.42 7.89 21.14
N VAL A 194 3.39 9.20 21.03
CA VAL A 194 4.58 10.06 20.93
C VAL A 194 4.82 10.82 22.24
N VAL A 195 6.01 11.41 22.38
CA VAL A 195 6.36 12.26 23.53
C VAL A 195 6.21 13.73 23.14
N SER A 196 5.51 14.51 23.96
CA SER A 196 5.43 15.97 23.83
C SER A 196 6.84 16.61 23.73
N PRO A 197 7.06 17.61 22.87
CA PRO A 197 6.06 18.35 22.07
C PRO A 197 5.71 17.71 20.71
N THR A 198 6.18 16.49 20.41
CA THR A 198 5.90 15.84 19.12
C THR A 198 4.40 15.68 18.89
N GLN A 199 3.90 16.13 17.75
CA GLN A 199 2.53 15.89 17.30
C GLN A 199 2.48 14.71 16.33
N MET A 200 1.44 13.89 16.46
CA MET A 200 1.23 12.74 15.57
C MET A 200 0.27 13.10 14.46
N ILE A 201 0.64 12.78 13.22
CA ILE A 201 -0.21 12.85 12.04
C ILE A 201 -0.41 11.40 11.56
N VAL A 202 -1.65 10.94 11.55
CA VAL A 202 -2.02 9.63 11.01
C VAL A 202 -2.47 9.82 9.57
N ARG A 203 -1.70 9.31 8.62
CA ARG A 203 -2.16 9.12 7.25
C ARG A 203 -3.22 8.03 7.28
N TYR A 204 -4.45 8.36 6.88
CA TYR A 204 -5.60 7.47 7.02
C TYR A 204 -6.04 6.98 5.64
N HIS A 205 -5.91 5.68 5.41
CA HIS A 205 -6.19 5.07 4.09
C HIS A 205 -7.64 4.62 3.94
N ASP A 206 -8.20 3.96 4.95
CA ASP A 206 -9.57 3.45 4.92
C ASP A 206 -10.12 3.14 6.32
N ALA A 207 -11.45 3.10 6.41
CA ALA A 207 -12.21 2.68 7.58
C ALA A 207 -12.77 1.25 7.44
N PHE A 208 -12.26 0.42 6.53
CA PHE A 208 -12.83 -0.91 6.26
C PHE A 208 -12.89 -1.82 7.47
N PRO A 209 -11.89 -1.84 8.39
CA PRO A 209 -12.00 -2.64 9.59
C PRO A 209 -13.23 -2.31 10.43
N LEU A 210 -13.79 -1.11 10.32
CA LEU A 210 -14.96 -0.65 11.08
C LEU A 210 -16.26 -0.71 10.26
N LEU A 211 -16.23 -0.24 9.00
CA LEU A 211 -17.42 -0.11 8.15
C LEU A 211 -17.66 -1.32 7.24
N MET A 212 -16.62 -2.09 6.93
CA MET A 212 -16.70 -3.30 6.11
C MET A 212 -15.95 -4.49 6.76
N PRO A 213 -16.22 -4.83 8.05
CA PRO A 213 -15.45 -5.86 8.75
C PRO A 213 -15.57 -7.27 8.14
N HIS A 214 -16.57 -7.51 7.27
CA HIS A 214 -16.75 -8.77 6.56
C HIS A 214 -15.78 -8.96 5.37
N THR A 215 -15.13 -7.88 4.90
CA THR A 215 -14.22 -7.88 3.75
C THR A 215 -12.74 -7.88 4.12
N ILE A 216 -12.41 -8.24 5.36
CA ILE A 216 -11.02 -8.29 5.86
C ILE A 216 -10.71 -9.66 6.50
N THR A 217 -9.41 -9.98 6.60
CA THR A 217 -8.93 -11.14 7.35
C THR A 217 -9.08 -10.98 8.85
N ASP A 218 -9.14 -12.11 9.56
CA ASP A 218 -9.15 -12.16 11.03
C ASP A 218 -10.06 -11.08 11.65
N ARG A 219 -11.31 -11.05 11.15
CA ARG A 219 -12.27 -9.94 11.26
C ARG A 219 -12.32 -9.35 12.67
N ALA A 220 -12.43 -10.21 13.68
CA ALA A 220 -12.50 -9.78 15.08
C ALA A 220 -11.20 -9.11 15.57
N ARG A 221 -10.02 -9.66 15.25
CA ARG A 221 -8.75 -9.07 15.71
C ARG A 221 -8.40 -7.81 14.95
N HIS A 222 -8.57 -7.80 13.63
CA HIS A 222 -8.25 -6.64 12.79
C HIS A 222 -9.16 -5.45 13.12
N GLN A 223 -10.47 -5.68 13.25
CA GLN A 223 -11.43 -4.66 13.70
C GLN A 223 -11.02 -4.09 15.06
N ALA A 224 -10.79 -4.96 16.05
CA ALA A 224 -10.48 -4.51 17.41
C ALA A 224 -9.13 -3.78 17.48
N SER A 225 -8.11 -4.27 16.78
CA SER A 225 -6.77 -3.68 16.75
C SER A 225 -6.79 -2.29 16.11
N HIS A 226 -7.50 -2.14 14.98
CA HIS A 226 -7.66 -0.87 14.28
C HIS A 226 -8.46 0.11 15.14
N TYR A 227 -9.62 -0.30 15.66
CA TYR A 227 -10.48 0.55 16.49
C TYR A 227 -9.75 1.10 17.73
N GLN A 228 -9.01 0.24 18.45
CA GLN A 228 -8.34 0.66 19.68
C GLN A 228 -7.15 1.59 19.42
N ALA A 229 -6.38 1.35 18.35
CA ALA A 229 -5.30 2.25 17.95
C ALA A 229 -5.88 3.60 17.51
N LEU A 230 -6.90 3.59 16.65
CA LEU A 230 -7.56 4.79 16.15
C LEU A 230 -8.15 5.62 17.29
N ARG A 231 -8.97 5.01 18.17
CA ARG A 231 -9.53 5.68 19.34
C ARG A 231 -8.44 6.28 20.23
N ARG A 232 -7.29 5.59 20.39
CA ARG A 232 -6.17 6.14 21.15
C ARG A 232 -5.54 7.34 20.44
N ASN A 233 -5.34 7.29 19.13
CA ASN A 233 -4.78 8.41 18.36
C ASN A 233 -5.72 9.63 18.41
N VAL A 234 -7.04 9.43 18.27
CA VAL A 234 -8.07 10.48 18.41
C VAL A 234 -7.97 11.17 19.76
N ARG A 235 -7.96 10.38 20.84
CA ARG A 235 -7.85 10.88 22.23
C ARG A 235 -6.54 11.61 22.50
N ASP A 236 -5.45 11.19 21.86
CA ASP A 236 -4.13 11.79 22.05
C ASP A 236 -3.92 13.05 21.19
N GLY A 237 -4.95 13.56 20.52
CA GLY A 237 -4.84 14.82 19.78
C GLY A 237 -4.20 14.70 18.40
N ALA A 238 -4.13 13.49 17.82
CA ALA A 238 -3.53 13.29 16.50
C ALA A 238 -4.29 14.05 15.39
N TRP A 239 -3.56 14.49 14.37
CA TRP A 239 -4.13 14.94 13.11
C TRP A 239 -4.29 13.77 12.15
N PHE A 240 -5.22 13.89 11.21
CA PHE A 240 -5.49 12.86 10.23
C PHE A 240 -5.35 13.44 8.81
N ALA A 241 -4.45 12.84 8.02
CA ALA A 241 -4.29 13.14 6.61
C ALA A 241 -4.94 12.01 5.79
N CYS A 242 -6.21 12.21 5.43
CA CYS A 242 -7.03 11.23 4.72
C CYS A 242 -6.70 11.23 3.22
N VAL A 243 -6.58 10.04 2.63
CA VAL A 243 -6.15 9.89 1.22
C VAL A 243 -7.21 10.22 0.18
N SER A 244 -8.45 10.45 0.59
CA SER A 244 -9.57 10.89 -0.24
C SER A 244 -10.59 11.60 0.64
N GLU A 245 -11.46 12.40 0.04
CA GLU A 245 -12.54 13.07 0.77
C GLU A 245 -13.56 12.04 1.26
N THR A 246 -13.76 10.96 0.51
CA THR A 246 -14.56 9.82 0.96
C THR A 246 -13.98 9.21 2.24
N THR A 247 -12.67 8.93 2.27
CA THR A 247 -12.01 8.40 3.48
C THR A 247 -12.07 9.38 4.66
N ARG A 248 -12.04 10.70 4.41
CA ARG A 248 -12.22 11.71 5.45
C ARG A 248 -13.63 11.67 6.04
N LYS A 249 -14.66 11.58 5.19
CA LYS A 249 -16.06 11.46 5.61
C LYS A 249 -16.30 10.19 6.42
N ASP A 250 -15.74 9.05 6.00
CA ASP A 250 -15.81 7.79 6.75
C ASP A 250 -15.17 7.90 8.14
N LEU A 251 -14.02 8.60 8.25
CA LEU A 251 -13.38 8.83 9.55
C LEU A 251 -14.28 9.69 10.46
N VAL A 252 -14.79 10.81 9.93
CA VAL A 252 -15.65 11.75 10.66
C VAL A 252 -16.97 11.10 11.05
N SER A 253 -17.54 10.20 10.24
CA SER A 253 -18.77 9.49 10.60
C SER A 253 -18.59 8.56 11.80
N VAL A 254 -17.36 8.06 12.04
CA VAL A 254 -17.05 7.20 13.18
C VAL A 254 -16.59 8.03 14.40
N PHE A 255 -15.82 9.10 14.19
CA PHE A 255 -15.31 9.99 15.23
C PHE A 255 -15.54 11.45 14.87
N PRO A 256 -16.76 12.00 15.05
CA PRO A 256 -17.07 13.37 14.66
C PRO A 256 -16.14 14.42 15.25
N GLU A 257 -15.59 14.18 16.45
CA GLU A 257 -14.67 15.07 17.15
C GLU A 257 -13.30 15.27 16.44
N VAL A 258 -13.00 14.49 15.39
CA VAL A 258 -11.77 14.64 14.61
C VAL A 258 -11.90 15.64 13.47
N GLU A 259 -13.11 16.09 13.13
CA GLU A 259 -13.35 16.95 11.96
C GLU A 259 -12.42 18.18 11.88
N PRO A 260 -12.16 18.94 12.97
CA PRO A 260 -11.23 20.07 12.94
C PRO A 260 -9.76 19.70 12.75
N ARG A 261 -9.43 18.41 12.82
CA ARG A 261 -8.08 17.83 12.76
C ARG A 261 -7.95 16.79 11.63
N ALA A 262 -8.93 16.72 10.73
CA ALA A 262 -8.94 15.80 9.60
C ALA A 262 -8.90 16.60 8.30
N VAL A 263 -7.87 16.37 7.50
CA VAL A 263 -7.66 17.01 6.19
C VAL A 263 -7.56 15.96 5.09
N THR A 264 -7.94 16.33 3.88
CA THR A 264 -7.79 15.46 2.70
C THR A 264 -6.47 15.81 2.01
N ILE A 265 -5.53 14.85 1.98
CA ILE A 265 -4.28 14.94 1.22
C ILE A 265 -4.12 13.63 0.45
N PRO A 266 -4.37 13.63 -0.88
CA PRO A 266 -4.44 12.40 -1.65
C PRO A 266 -3.11 11.66 -1.71
N ASN A 267 -3.15 10.42 -2.19
CA ASN A 267 -1.93 9.69 -2.49
C ASN A 267 -1.24 10.24 -3.74
N MET A 268 0.09 10.30 -3.69
CA MET A 268 0.89 10.58 -4.88
C MET A 268 0.96 9.35 -5.79
N VAL A 269 0.91 9.57 -7.10
CA VAL A 269 1.26 8.56 -8.11
C VAL A 269 2.76 8.59 -8.40
N SER A 270 3.35 7.44 -8.71
CA SER A 270 4.77 7.37 -9.05
C SER A 270 5.02 7.99 -10.43
N HIS A 271 6.08 8.80 -10.56
CA HIS A 271 6.56 9.33 -11.85
C HIS A 271 7.01 8.23 -12.82
N ARG A 272 7.07 6.97 -12.38
CA ARG A 272 7.29 5.81 -13.27
C ARG A 272 6.09 5.53 -14.17
N TYR A 273 4.93 6.12 -13.91
CA TYR A 273 3.76 6.03 -14.77
C TYR A 273 3.61 7.34 -15.54
N PHE A 274 3.70 7.23 -16.85
CA PHE A 274 3.63 8.31 -17.82
C PHE A 274 3.10 7.71 -19.12
N VAL A 275 2.74 8.57 -20.08
CA VAL A 275 2.16 8.14 -21.36
C VAL A 275 3.10 7.15 -22.04
N GLU A 276 2.60 5.94 -22.31
CA GLU A 276 3.39 4.86 -22.88
C GLU A 276 3.19 4.80 -24.41
N GLU A 277 4.30 4.88 -25.14
CA GLU A 277 4.32 4.91 -26.61
C GLU A 277 4.82 3.59 -27.23
N SER A 278 5.28 2.64 -26.40
CA SER A 278 5.79 1.36 -26.87
C SER A 278 4.73 0.57 -27.66
N SER A 279 5.19 -0.23 -28.63
CA SER A 279 4.37 -1.13 -29.44
C SER A 279 3.60 -2.16 -28.59
N PRO A 280 2.35 -2.55 -28.97
CA PRO A 280 1.61 -3.61 -28.29
C PRO A 280 2.30 -4.98 -28.33
N SER A 281 3.28 -5.20 -29.20
CA SER A 281 4.05 -6.45 -29.32
C SER A 281 4.72 -6.89 -28.01
N MET A 282 5.06 -5.95 -27.12
CA MET A 282 5.64 -6.22 -25.79
C MET A 282 4.66 -6.96 -24.86
N VAL A 283 3.34 -6.82 -25.05
CA VAL A 283 2.32 -7.44 -24.21
C VAL A 283 2.51 -8.96 -24.16
N ARG A 284 2.70 -9.62 -25.32
CA ARG A 284 2.90 -11.08 -25.39
C ARG A 284 4.11 -11.53 -24.59
N GLN A 285 5.20 -10.78 -24.66
CA GLN A 285 6.41 -11.07 -23.89
C GLN A 285 6.14 -10.98 -22.39
N VAL A 286 5.45 -9.94 -21.94
CA VAL A 286 5.07 -9.76 -20.53
C VAL A 286 4.17 -10.91 -20.07
N LEU A 287 3.11 -11.24 -20.81
CA LEU A 287 2.20 -12.34 -20.48
C LEU A 287 2.92 -13.70 -20.37
N ARG A 288 3.96 -13.91 -21.18
CA ARG A 288 4.75 -15.16 -21.15
C ARG A 288 5.72 -15.20 -19.97
N THR A 289 6.45 -14.11 -19.74
CA THR A 289 7.57 -14.04 -18.80
C THR A 289 7.13 -13.81 -17.35
N ARG A 290 6.01 -13.11 -17.13
CA ARG A 290 5.47 -12.78 -15.81
C ARG A 290 4.36 -13.70 -15.33
N ALA A 291 4.08 -14.77 -16.06
CA ALA A 291 3.01 -15.67 -15.67
C ALA A 291 3.29 -16.36 -14.33
N ASN A 292 2.28 -16.38 -13.47
CA ASN A 292 2.35 -17.00 -12.16
C ASN A 292 2.53 -18.52 -12.30
N GLN A 293 3.76 -18.99 -12.10
CA GLN A 293 4.13 -20.39 -12.30
C GLN A 293 3.42 -21.32 -11.32
N ARG A 294 3.09 -20.85 -10.11
CA ARG A 294 2.39 -21.65 -9.10
C ARG A 294 0.95 -21.94 -9.52
N ILE A 295 0.25 -20.93 -10.07
CA ILE A 295 -1.12 -21.08 -10.56
C ILE A 295 -1.13 -21.97 -11.81
N ARG A 296 -0.19 -21.79 -12.73
CA ARG A 296 -0.05 -22.66 -13.92
C ARG A 296 0.19 -24.12 -13.54
N ALA A 297 1.11 -24.36 -12.59
CA ALA A 297 1.36 -25.71 -12.08
C ALA A 297 0.13 -26.32 -11.40
N LEU A 298 -0.63 -25.51 -10.64
CA LEU A 298 -1.86 -25.95 -10.01
C LEU A 298 -2.95 -26.34 -11.04
N ALA A 299 -3.10 -25.56 -12.12
CA ALA A 299 -4.03 -25.86 -13.20
C ALA A 299 -3.70 -27.21 -13.85
N LYS A 300 -2.41 -27.43 -14.17
CA LYS A 300 -1.92 -28.70 -14.72
C LYS A 300 -2.20 -29.87 -13.78
N ARG A 301 -1.93 -29.71 -12.48
CA ARG A 301 -2.15 -30.78 -11.47
C ARG A 301 -3.62 -31.17 -11.34
N ARG A 302 -4.55 -30.24 -11.59
CA ARG A 302 -6.00 -30.52 -11.56
C ARG A 302 -6.56 -31.12 -12.84
N GLY A 303 -5.70 -31.40 -13.84
CA GLY A 303 -6.11 -32.09 -15.06
C GLY A 303 -7.03 -31.26 -15.97
N TYR A 304 -7.02 -29.92 -15.84
CA TYR A 304 -7.81 -29.09 -16.74
C TYR A 304 -7.28 -29.22 -18.18
N PRO A 305 -8.16 -29.50 -19.16
CA PRO A 305 -7.76 -29.67 -20.55
C PRO A 305 -7.23 -28.35 -21.10
N LYS A 306 -6.17 -28.43 -21.91
CA LYS A 306 -5.81 -27.32 -22.80
C LYS A 306 -6.85 -27.25 -23.91
N LEU A 307 -7.13 -26.06 -24.43
CA LEU A 307 -7.81 -25.95 -25.73
C LEU A 307 -7.01 -26.75 -26.76
N ALA A 308 -7.68 -27.69 -27.43
CA ALA A 308 -7.13 -28.34 -28.60
C ALA A 308 -7.09 -27.30 -29.72
N GLY A 309 -5.91 -26.73 -30.02
CA GLY A 309 -5.71 -25.93 -31.24
C GLY A 309 -5.17 -24.50 -31.12
N GLY A 310 -4.53 -24.08 -30.02
CA GLY A 310 -3.92 -22.74 -29.93
C GLY A 310 -2.40 -22.78 -29.74
N ASN A 311 -1.63 -22.88 -30.81
CA ASN A 311 -0.23 -22.43 -30.74
C ASN A 311 -0.25 -20.90 -30.65
N ASP A 312 0.12 -20.33 -29.49
CA ASP A 312 0.37 -18.88 -29.32
C ASP A 312 1.38 -18.32 -30.35
N LYS A 313 2.12 -19.20 -31.05
CA LYS A 313 3.06 -18.87 -32.12
C LYS A 313 2.38 -18.43 -33.43
N ASP A 314 1.12 -18.81 -33.67
CA ASP A 314 0.46 -18.67 -34.98
C ASP A 314 -0.68 -17.62 -35.00
N GLN A 315 -0.89 -16.87 -33.92
CA GLN A 315 -1.87 -15.77 -33.91
C GLN A 315 -1.25 -14.46 -34.44
N PRO A 316 -1.76 -13.88 -35.54
CA PRO A 316 -1.14 -12.74 -36.22
C PRO A 316 -1.39 -11.36 -35.56
N SER A 317 -2.39 -11.20 -34.67
CA SER A 317 -2.72 -9.92 -34.01
C SER A 317 -2.52 -9.96 -32.49
N ASP A 318 -2.05 -8.86 -31.89
CA ASP A 318 -1.92 -8.75 -30.43
C ASP A 318 -3.26 -8.97 -29.73
N PRO A 319 -3.27 -9.66 -28.56
CA PRO A 319 -4.53 -10.07 -27.95
C PRO A 319 -5.31 -8.85 -27.46
N GLU A 320 -6.62 -8.81 -27.72
CA GLU A 320 -7.54 -7.92 -27.00
C GLU A 320 -7.71 -8.44 -25.56
N TYR A 321 -7.56 -7.58 -24.55
CA TYR A 321 -7.67 -7.99 -23.16
C TYR A 321 -8.23 -6.93 -22.23
N LEU A 322 -8.84 -7.40 -21.15
CA LEU A 322 -9.13 -6.60 -19.96
C LEU A 322 -8.00 -6.77 -18.95
N LEU A 323 -7.63 -5.69 -18.27
CA LEU A 323 -6.60 -5.68 -17.24
C LEU A 323 -7.20 -5.40 -15.87
N MET A 324 -6.80 -6.16 -14.86
CA MET A 324 -7.08 -5.85 -13.46
C MET A 324 -5.79 -5.94 -12.65
N VAL A 325 -5.43 -4.84 -11.99
CA VAL A 325 -4.22 -4.76 -11.16
C VAL A 325 -4.62 -4.67 -9.71
N SER A 326 -4.58 -5.78 -8.98
CA SER A 326 -4.92 -5.83 -7.57
C SER A 326 -4.41 -7.10 -6.89
N THR A 327 -4.25 -7.08 -5.57
CA THR A 327 -4.09 -8.31 -4.79
C THR A 327 -5.31 -9.22 -4.97
N LEU A 328 -5.09 -10.50 -5.25
CA LEU A 328 -6.16 -11.50 -5.41
C LEU A 328 -6.84 -11.79 -4.07
N GLU A 329 -7.90 -11.03 -3.77
CA GLU A 329 -8.72 -11.18 -2.56
C GLU A 329 -10.21 -10.90 -2.86
N PRO A 330 -11.16 -11.38 -2.02
CA PRO A 330 -12.59 -11.23 -2.25
C PRO A 330 -13.07 -9.79 -2.46
N ARG A 331 -12.54 -8.84 -1.68
CA ARG A 331 -12.95 -7.42 -1.73
C ARG A 331 -12.77 -6.78 -3.10
N LYS A 332 -11.78 -7.24 -3.87
CA LYS A 332 -11.48 -6.72 -5.20
C LYS A 332 -12.42 -7.26 -6.30
N ASN A 333 -13.33 -8.19 -5.96
CA ASN A 333 -14.39 -8.69 -6.83
C ASN A 333 -13.91 -9.38 -8.14
N HIS A 334 -12.83 -10.16 -8.05
CA HIS A 334 -12.32 -10.96 -9.17
C HIS A 334 -13.39 -11.88 -9.80
N LEU A 335 -14.32 -12.38 -8.99
CA LEU A 335 -15.38 -13.28 -9.45
C LEU A 335 -16.48 -12.54 -10.22
N GLY A 336 -16.84 -11.32 -9.81
CA GLY A 336 -17.78 -10.48 -10.55
C GLY A 336 -17.22 -10.11 -11.93
N LEU A 337 -15.94 -9.72 -11.99
CA LEU A 337 -15.26 -9.45 -13.26
C LEU A 337 -15.14 -10.71 -14.13
N LEU A 338 -14.82 -11.87 -13.55
CA LEU A 338 -14.77 -13.12 -14.30
C LEU A 338 -16.12 -13.45 -14.94
N ALA A 339 -17.21 -13.33 -14.19
CA ALA A 339 -18.56 -13.58 -14.70
C ALA A 339 -18.96 -12.61 -15.83
N ALA A 340 -18.61 -11.34 -15.70
CA ALA A 340 -18.84 -10.35 -16.76
C ALA A 340 -18.01 -10.65 -18.02
N TRP A 341 -16.73 -11.03 -17.84
CA TRP A 341 -15.86 -11.44 -18.93
C TRP A 341 -16.38 -12.71 -19.64
N GLU A 342 -16.91 -13.70 -18.90
CA GLU A 342 -17.56 -14.88 -19.47
C GLU A 342 -18.78 -14.50 -20.34
N GLN A 343 -19.58 -13.51 -19.92
CA GLN A 343 -20.71 -12.99 -20.71
C GLN A 343 -20.25 -12.31 -22.01
N LEU A 344 -19.23 -11.43 -21.94
CA LEU A 344 -18.66 -10.78 -23.13
C LEU A 344 -18.16 -11.80 -24.15
N ARG A 345 -17.51 -12.88 -23.68
CA ARG A 345 -17.03 -13.96 -24.55
C ARG A 345 -18.16 -14.73 -25.21
N ALA A 346 -19.23 -15.01 -24.47
CA ALA A 346 -20.43 -15.64 -25.01
C ALA A 346 -21.15 -14.73 -26.04
N ASN A 347 -21.05 -13.42 -25.86
CA ASN A 347 -21.72 -12.39 -26.66
C ASN A 347 -20.82 -11.82 -27.77
N GLY A 348 -20.04 -12.66 -28.46
CA GLY A 348 -19.33 -12.26 -29.68
C GLY A 348 -17.85 -11.90 -29.52
N ARG A 349 -17.27 -12.02 -28.31
CA ARG A 349 -15.82 -11.80 -28.09
C ARG A 349 -15.06 -13.06 -27.66
N PRO A 350 -15.12 -14.20 -28.38
CA PRO A 350 -14.57 -15.47 -27.92
C PRO A 350 -13.06 -15.45 -27.60
N ASN A 351 -12.33 -14.50 -28.22
CA ASN A 351 -10.88 -14.32 -28.10
C ASN A 351 -10.45 -13.28 -27.05
N LEU A 352 -11.39 -12.58 -26.39
CA LEU A 352 -11.08 -11.58 -25.36
C LEU A 352 -10.37 -12.26 -24.19
N ARG A 353 -9.18 -11.78 -23.84
CA ARG A 353 -8.39 -12.31 -22.71
C ARG A 353 -8.64 -11.51 -21.43
N LEU A 354 -8.39 -12.13 -20.29
CA LEU A 354 -8.41 -11.46 -18.98
C LEU A 354 -7.03 -11.54 -18.33
N VAL A 355 -6.42 -10.39 -18.06
CA VAL A 355 -5.09 -10.27 -17.47
C VAL A 355 -5.24 -9.74 -16.04
N LEU A 356 -4.81 -10.54 -15.07
CA LEU A 356 -4.84 -10.23 -13.64
C LEU A 356 -3.40 -10.06 -13.15
N VAL A 357 -3.04 -8.88 -12.66
CA VAL A 357 -1.71 -8.60 -12.11
C VAL A 357 -1.82 -8.42 -10.60
N GLY A 358 -1.14 -9.29 -9.84
CA GLY A 358 -1.05 -9.10 -8.40
C GLY A 358 -0.69 -10.36 -7.62
N MET A 359 -0.47 -10.14 -6.33
CA MET A 359 -0.11 -11.21 -5.39
C MET A 359 -1.36 -11.96 -4.92
N LEU A 360 -1.18 -13.21 -4.48
CA LEU A 360 -2.23 -13.97 -3.81
C LEU A 360 -2.51 -13.38 -2.42
N GLY A 361 -3.69 -12.81 -2.26
CA GLY A 361 -4.17 -12.24 -1.00
C GLY A 361 -4.83 -13.26 -0.09
N TRP A 362 -5.64 -12.77 0.83
CA TRP A 362 -6.41 -13.63 1.70
C TRP A 362 -7.61 -14.25 1.00
N ASP A 363 -8.02 -15.43 1.46
CA ASP A 363 -9.15 -16.20 0.92
C ASP A 363 -9.18 -16.32 -0.61
N HIS A 364 -7.99 -16.33 -1.24
CA HIS A 364 -7.84 -16.38 -2.68
C HIS A 364 -8.19 -17.75 -3.28
N LYS A 365 -8.33 -18.81 -2.47
CA LYS A 365 -8.47 -20.18 -2.97
C LYS A 365 -9.72 -20.37 -3.83
N GLY A 366 -10.84 -19.76 -3.43
CA GLY A 366 -12.08 -19.79 -4.20
C GLY A 366 -11.93 -19.07 -5.54
N ILE A 367 -11.30 -17.89 -5.53
CA ILE A 367 -10.98 -17.10 -6.71
C ILE A 367 -10.11 -17.91 -7.68
N VAL A 368 -8.94 -18.37 -7.21
CA VAL A 368 -8.01 -19.15 -8.03
C VAL A 368 -8.70 -20.37 -8.60
N GLY A 369 -9.48 -21.11 -7.80
CA GLY A 369 -10.22 -22.29 -8.26
C GLY A 369 -11.13 -22.05 -9.46
N LYS A 370 -11.79 -20.88 -9.53
CA LYS A 370 -12.63 -20.47 -10.67
C LYS A 370 -11.82 -19.99 -11.88
N LEU A 371 -10.61 -19.47 -11.67
CA LEU A 371 -9.72 -19.04 -12.75
C LEU A 371 -9.02 -20.22 -13.44
N LEU A 372 -8.73 -21.32 -12.73
CA LEU A 372 -7.89 -22.42 -13.24
C LEU A 372 -8.33 -23.00 -14.61
N PRO A 373 -9.63 -23.24 -14.89
CA PRO A 373 -10.04 -23.74 -16.20
C PRO A 373 -9.62 -22.80 -17.34
N TRP A 374 -9.80 -21.50 -17.13
CA TRP A 374 -9.48 -20.46 -18.11
C TRP A 374 -7.98 -20.19 -18.22
N VAL A 375 -7.23 -20.34 -17.13
CA VAL A 375 -5.76 -20.31 -17.13
C VAL A 375 -5.20 -21.48 -17.93
N ALA A 376 -5.76 -22.69 -17.79
CA ALA A 376 -5.34 -23.86 -18.55
C ALA A 376 -5.57 -23.70 -20.06
N GLN A 377 -6.61 -22.96 -20.43
CA GLN A 377 -6.96 -22.60 -21.81
C GLN A 377 -6.14 -21.43 -22.38
N GLY A 378 -5.35 -20.72 -21.55
CA GLY A 378 -4.60 -19.53 -21.98
C GLY A 378 -5.45 -18.28 -22.21
N LEU A 379 -6.69 -18.28 -21.71
CA LEU A 379 -7.63 -17.15 -21.84
C LEU A 379 -7.58 -16.19 -20.65
N VAL A 380 -7.21 -16.71 -19.47
CA VAL A 380 -6.92 -15.91 -18.27
C VAL A 380 -5.42 -15.99 -17.98
N HIS A 381 -4.79 -14.83 -17.82
CA HIS A 381 -3.40 -14.70 -17.43
C HIS A 381 -3.31 -14.11 -16.03
N VAL A 382 -2.80 -14.89 -15.06
CA VAL A 382 -2.44 -14.35 -13.74
C VAL A 382 -0.95 -14.09 -13.72
N LEU A 383 -0.56 -12.84 -13.49
CA LEU A 383 0.82 -12.38 -13.48
C LEU A 383 1.25 -11.98 -12.07
N ASP A 384 2.50 -12.26 -11.71
CA ASP A 384 3.15 -11.77 -10.51
C ASP A 384 4.48 -11.08 -10.84
N ASP A 385 4.94 -10.22 -9.92
CA ASP A 385 6.22 -9.51 -10.03
C ASP A 385 6.42 -8.74 -11.35
N VAL A 386 5.38 -8.03 -11.81
CA VAL A 386 5.41 -7.18 -13.00
C VAL A 386 6.05 -5.82 -12.64
N PRO A 387 7.20 -5.46 -13.23
CA PRO A 387 7.83 -4.15 -12.99
C PRO A 387 7.00 -3.01 -13.58
N ALA A 388 7.11 -1.80 -13.02
CA ALA A 388 6.36 -0.63 -13.49
C ALA A 388 6.48 -0.38 -15.00
N ALA A 389 7.66 -0.57 -15.59
CA ALA A 389 7.86 -0.40 -17.04
C ALA A 389 7.04 -1.37 -17.90
N GLU A 390 6.91 -2.63 -17.49
CA GLU A 390 6.07 -3.61 -18.17
C GLU A 390 4.59 -3.36 -17.86
N LEU A 391 4.28 -2.92 -16.64
CA LEU A 391 2.91 -2.62 -16.23
C LEU A 391 2.32 -1.43 -17.00
N ARG A 392 3.14 -0.41 -17.34
CA ARG A 392 2.73 0.69 -18.24
C ARG A 392 2.26 0.18 -19.60
N VAL A 393 3.01 -0.75 -20.20
CA VAL A 393 2.65 -1.39 -21.47
C VAL A 393 1.30 -2.11 -21.33
N LEU A 394 1.08 -2.81 -20.22
CA LEU A 394 -0.21 -3.46 -19.96
C LEU A 394 -1.35 -2.44 -19.79
N TYR A 395 -1.13 -1.34 -19.06
CA TYR A 395 -2.14 -0.30 -18.88
C TYR A 395 -2.53 0.36 -20.20
N ARG A 396 -1.54 0.72 -21.03
CA ARG A 396 -1.75 1.43 -22.30
C ARG A 396 -2.55 0.62 -23.30
N HIS A 397 -2.24 -0.67 -23.40
CA HIS A 397 -2.78 -1.54 -24.46
C HIS A 397 -3.98 -2.37 -24.00
N ALA A 398 -4.41 -2.24 -22.75
CA ALA A 398 -5.64 -2.87 -22.31
C ALA A 398 -6.85 -2.26 -23.02
N GLY A 399 -7.81 -3.11 -23.39
CA GLY A 399 -9.13 -2.65 -23.82
C GLY A 399 -9.79 -1.81 -22.73
N ALA A 400 -9.70 -2.25 -21.47
CA ALA A 400 -9.95 -1.42 -20.30
C ALA A 400 -9.18 -1.95 -19.09
N THR A 401 -8.75 -1.04 -18.22
CA THR A 401 -8.33 -1.35 -16.85
C THR A 401 -9.55 -1.33 -15.95
N VAL A 402 -9.83 -2.47 -15.31
CA VAL A 402 -11.05 -2.68 -14.53
C VAL A 402 -10.78 -2.61 -13.04
N CYS A 403 -11.35 -1.61 -12.38
CA CYS A 403 -11.33 -1.42 -10.93
C CYS A 403 -12.65 -1.91 -10.32
N ALA A 404 -12.82 -3.22 -10.15
CA ALA A 404 -14.10 -3.85 -9.79
C ALA A 404 -14.39 -3.95 -8.26
N SER A 405 -13.58 -3.30 -7.42
CA SER A 405 -13.63 -3.44 -5.96
C SER A 405 -14.99 -3.11 -5.34
N PHE A 406 -15.34 -3.80 -4.26
CA PHE A 406 -16.49 -3.45 -3.41
C PHE A 406 -16.22 -2.26 -2.47
N GLY A 407 -14.95 -1.87 -2.30
CA GLY A 407 -14.54 -0.74 -1.48
C GLY A 407 -13.06 -0.42 -1.70
N GLU A 408 -12.71 0.86 -1.80
CA GLU A 408 -11.33 1.37 -1.86
C GLU A 408 -11.13 2.62 -0.98
N GLY A 409 -9.88 2.86 -0.57
CA GLY A 409 -9.51 4.13 0.09
C GLY A 409 -9.07 5.20 -0.92
N PHE A 410 -8.51 4.78 -2.05
CA PHE A 410 -8.01 5.67 -3.11
C PHE A 410 -8.20 5.04 -4.51
N GLY A 411 -7.52 3.94 -4.81
CA GLY A 411 -7.60 3.27 -6.11
C GLY A 411 -6.43 3.62 -7.05
N PHE A 412 -5.23 3.13 -6.73
CA PHE A 412 -4.04 3.40 -7.54
C PHE A 412 -4.17 2.93 -9.00
N SER A 413 -4.76 1.76 -9.23
CA SER A 413 -4.77 1.13 -10.55
C SER A 413 -5.45 1.97 -11.63
N GLY A 414 -6.51 2.71 -11.28
CA GLY A 414 -7.17 3.61 -12.23
C GLY A 414 -6.31 4.83 -12.54
N VAL A 415 -5.75 5.48 -11.51
CA VAL A 415 -4.85 6.63 -11.70
C VAL A 415 -3.60 6.25 -12.49
N GLU A 416 -2.97 5.12 -12.17
CA GLU A 416 -1.80 4.61 -12.88
C GLU A 416 -2.12 4.30 -14.36
N ALA A 417 -3.31 3.74 -14.65
CA ALA A 417 -3.78 3.53 -16.01
C ALA A 417 -3.97 4.85 -16.77
N MET A 418 -4.59 5.84 -16.13
CA MET A 418 -4.79 7.17 -16.70
C MET A 418 -3.45 7.87 -17.03
N CYS A 419 -2.47 7.81 -16.12
CA CYS A 419 -1.12 8.31 -16.39
C CYS A 419 -0.50 7.68 -17.65
N CYS A 420 -0.81 6.41 -17.90
CA CYS A 420 -0.30 5.67 -19.05
C CYS A 420 -1.11 5.91 -20.35
N GLY A 421 -2.19 6.70 -20.31
CA GLY A 421 -3.10 6.87 -21.44
C GLY A 421 -3.98 5.64 -21.69
N GLY A 422 -4.25 4.84 -20.66
CA GLY A 422 -5.19 3.72 -20.68
C GLY A 422 -6.62 4.14 -20.32
N VAL A 423 -7.59 3.31 -20.69
CA VAL A 423 -9.02 3.52 -20.38
C VAL A 423 -9.39 2.81 -19.07
N VAL A 424 -10.22 3.44 -18.23
CA VAL A 424 -10.65 2.89 -16.94
C VAL A 424 -12.15 2.59 -16.92
N ALA A 425 -12.49 1.40 -16.44
CA ALA A 425 -13.83 1.06 -15.99
C ALA A 425 -13.78 0.78 -14.49
N ALA A 426 -14.65 1.38 -13.70
CA ALA A 426 -14.59 1.31 -12.25
C ALA A 426 -15.95 1.03 -11.61
N SER A 427 -15.94 0.39 -10.44
CA SER A 427 -17.15 0.28 -9.63
C SER A 427 -17.66 1.66 -9.23
N ASP A 428 -18.98 1.87 -9.27
CA ASP A 428 -19.61 3.12 -8.86
C ASP A 428 -19.59 3.28 -7.35
N LEU A 429 -18.41 3.61 -6.83
CA LEU A 429 -18.14 3.87 -5.42
C LEU A 429 -17.90 5.37 -5.23
N PRO A 430 -18.29 5.96 -4.08
CA PRO A 430 -18.00 7.36 -3.78
C PRO A 430 -16.51 7.70 -3.94
N VAL A 431 -15.61 6.82 -3.49
CA VAL A 431 -14.16 6.99 -3.62
C VAL A 431 -13.67 6.97 -5.08
N HIS A 432 -14.26 6.15 -5.94
CA HIS A 432 -13.88 6.16 -7.35
C HIS A 432 -14.39 7.42 -8.03
N ARG A 433 -15.59 7.92 -7.68
CA ARG A 433 -16.09 9.22 -8.16
C ARG A 433 -15.21 10.38 -7.69
N ASP A 434 -14.74 10.32 -6.45
CA ASP A 434 -13.82 11.29 -5.85
C ASP A 434 -12.46 11.28 -6.58
N VAL A 435 -11.89 10.10 -6.81
CA VAL A 435 -10.52 9.96 -7.34
C VAL A 435 -10.45 10.00 -8.87
N TYR A 436 -11.36 9.31 -9.56
CA TYR A 436 -11.37 9.18 -11.02
C TYR A 436 -12.26 10.22 -11.72
N ALA A 437 -13.13 10.93 -10.99
CA ALA A 437 -14.04 11.94 -11.53
C ALA A 437 -14.80 11.43 -12.77
N ASP A 438 -14.84 12.18 -13.87
CA ASP A 438 -15.54 11.76 -15.09
C ASP A 438 -14.69 10.86 -16.01
N ALA A 439 -13.43 10.63 -15.69
CA ALA A 439 -12.45 9.92 -16.52
C ALA A 439 -12.59 8.38 -16.51
N ALA A 440 -13.72 7.84 -16.07
CA ALA A 440 -13.98 6.40 -16.05
C ALA A 440 -15.43 6.07 -16.42
N VAL A 441 -15.65 4.88 -16.99
CA VAL A 441 -16.99 4.30 -17.08
C VAL A 441 -17.30 3.60 -15.75
N TYR A 442 -18.45 3.92 -15.17
CA TYR A 442 -18.87 3.39 -13.88
C TYR A 442 -19.91 2.29 -14.03
N PHE A 443 -19.79 1.26 -13.19
CA PHE A 443 -20.70 0.12 -13.15
C PHE A 443 -21.07 -0.28 -11.71
N ASN A 444 -22.21 -0.93 -11.53
CA ASN A 444 -22.58 -1.57 -10.28
C ASN A 444 -21.72 -2.83 -10.03
N PRO A 445 -20.88 -2.88 -8.97
CA PRO A 445 -20.02 -4.03 -8.69
C PRO A 445 -20.78 -5.31 -8.35
N TYR A 446 -22.07 -5.23 -8.02
CA TYR A 446 -22.91 -6.37 -7.67
C TYR A 446 -23.63 -7.00 -8.88
N SER A 447 -23.48 -6.43 -10.08
CA SER A 447 -24.14 -6.94 -11.29
C SER A 447 -23.11 -7.29 -12.37
N ALA A 448 -22.91 -8.58 -12.62
CA ALA A 448 -22.04 -9.04 -13.71
C ALA A 448 -22.50 -8.53 -15.09
N GLY A 449 -23.82 -8.39 -15.28
CA GLY A 449 -24.38 -7.83 -16.51
C GLY A 449 -24.09 -6.35 -16.70
N ASP A 450 -24.10 -5.57 -15.62
CA ASP A 450 -23.75 -4.14 -15.68
C ASP A 450 -22.25 -3.92 -15.90
N ILE A 451 -21.41 -4.73 -15.25
CA ILE A 451 -19.97 -4.79 -15.54
C ILE A 451 -19.76 -5.12 -17.03
N ALA A 452 -20.42 -6.16 -17.55
CA ALA A 452 -20.28 -6.56 -18.95
C ALA A 452 -20.77 -5.47 -19.91
N GLY A 453 -21.95 -4.89 -19.69
CA GLY A 453 -22.50 -3.83 -20.54
C GLY A 453 -21.61 -2.58 -20.57
N SER A 454 -21.06 -2.19 -19.42
CA SER A 454 -20.12 -1.07 -19.31
C SER A 454 -18.81 -1.33 -20.05
N LEU A 455 -18.31 -2.56 -20.01
CA LEU A 455 -17.12 -2.96 -20.75
C LEU A 455 -17.37 -3.08 -22.25
N GLU A 456 -18.54 -3.56 -22.69
CA GLU A 456 -18.88 -3.65 -24.10
C GLU A 456 -18.88 -2.28 -24.78
N ARG A 457 -19.39 -1.25 -24.09
CA ARG A 457 -19.33 0.16 -24.54
C ARG A 457 -17.90 0.66 -24.79
N LEU A 458 -16.91 0.07 -24.13
CA LEU A 458 -15.50 0.42 -24.28
C LEU A 458 -14.79 -0.44 -25.33
N LEU A 459 -15.43 -1.49 -25.83
CA LEU A 459 -14.82 -2.48 -26.71
C LEU A 459 -15.50 -2.58 -28.09
N SER A 460 -16.72 -2.09 -28.28
CA SER A 460 -17.55 -2.30 -29.49
C SER A 460 -16.87 -1.91 -30.81
N GLY A 461 -15.99 -0.90 -30.78
CA GLY A 461 -15.23 -0.44 -31.94
C GLY A 461 -16.01 0.48 -32.89
N ASP A 462 -17.26 0.82 -32.56
CA ASP A 462 -18.04 1.84 -33.26
C ASP A 462 -17.53 3.27 -32.94
N ASP A 463 -18.01 4.26 -33.71
CA ASP A 463 -17.59 5.66 -33.56
C ASP A 463 -17.90 6.23 -32.17
N GLU A 464 -19.00 5.82 -31.53
CA GLU A 464 -19.36 6.27 -30.19
C GLU A 464 -18.34 5.76 -29.15
N CYS A 465 -17.97 4.49 -29.25
CA CYS A 465 -16.93 3.86 -28.44
C CYS A 465 -15.57 4.55 -28.66
N LEU A 466 -15.17 4.81 -29.90
CA LEU A 466 -13.91 5.51 -30.18
C LEU A 466 -13.89 6.93 -29.61
N GLN A 467 -15.00 7.67 -29.73
CA GLN A 467 -15.15 9.01 -29.14
C GLN A 467 -15.14 8.97 -27.61
N LEU A 468 -15.85 8.01 -27.00
CA LEU A 468 -15.88 7.81 -25.57
C LEU A 468 -14.47 7.50 -25.04
N ARG A 469 -13.77 6.55 -25.66
CA ARG A 469 -12.39 6.18 -25.28
C ARG A 469 -11.45 7.37 -25.36
N LYS A 470 -11.51 8.15 -26.45
CA LYS A 470 -10.68 9.35 -26.62
C LYS A 470 -10.93 10.35 -25.48
N ARG A 471 -12.19 10.64 -25.18
CA ARG A 471 -12.58 11.53 -24.09
C ARG A 471 -12.06 11.05 -22.73
N LEU A 472 -12.24 9.78 -22.41
CA LEU A 472 -11.77 9.20 -21.14
C LEU A 472 -10.25 9.28 -20.99
N VAL A 473 -9.49 9.15 -22.08
CA VAL A 473 -8.03 9.33 -22.05
C VAL A 473 -7.65 10.80 -21.80
N GLU A 474 -8.32 11.75 -22.45
CA GLU A 474 -8.11 13.19 -22.25
C GLU A 474 -8.46 13.65 -20.82
N GLU A 475 -9.62 13.23 -20.32
CA GLU A 475 -10.05 13.47 -18.95
C GLU A 475 -9.12 12.76 -17.95
N GLY A 476 -8.70 11.53 -18.27
CA GLY A 476 -7.76 10.76 -17.45
C GLY A 476 -6.42 11.46 -17.27
N ALA A 477 -5.87 12.06 -18.33
CA ALA A 477 -4.65 12.87 -18.22
C ALA A 477 -4.84 14.06 -17.25
N THR A 478 -6.00 14.72 -17.32
CA THR A 478 -6.34 15.85 -16.43
C THR A 478 -6.59 15.42 -14.98
N VAL A 479 -7.21 14.26 -14.77
CA VAL A 479 -7.49 13.73 -13.43
C VAL A 479 -6.20 13.23 -12.78
N SER A 480 -5.39 12.47 -13.52
CA SER A 480 -4.16 11.88 -13.00
C SER A 480 -3.09 12.90 -12.63
N SER A 481 -3.03 14.06 -13.31
CA SER A 481 -2.07 15.14 -13.00
C SER A 481 -2.23 15.70 -11.58
N ARG A 482 -3.46 15.68 -11.04
CA ARG A 482 -3.78 16.12 -9.66
C ARG A 482 -3.07 15.32 -8.58
N TYR A 483 -2.61 14.10 -8.92
CA TYR A 483 -1.97 13.18 -7.99
C TYR A 483 -0.44 13.12 -8.17
N THR A 484 0.12 14.02 -8.98
CA THR A 484 1.58 14.14 -9.10
C THR A 484 2.18 14.70 -7.81
N PRO A 485 3.47 14.42 -7.53
CA PRO A 485 4.14 15.00 -6.38
C PRO A 485 4.07 16.53 -6.32
N ASP A 486 4.13 17.20 -7.47
CA ASP A 486 4.14 18.67 -7.55
C ASP A 486 2.81 19.29 -7.10
N GLU A 487 1.69 18.58 -7.28
CA GLU A 487 0.37 19.01 -6.83
C GLU A 487 0.10 18.63 -5.36
N VAL A 488 0.60 17.47 -4.91
CA VAL A 488 0.28 16.93 -3.58
C VAL A 488 1.22 17.41 -2.48
N LEU A 489 2.51 17.63 -2.78
CA LEU A 489 3.49 18.08 -1.78
C LEU A 489 3.21 19.47 -1.18
N PRO A 490 2.70 20.46 -1.95
CA PRO A 490 2.27 21.74 -1.38
C PRO A 490 1.19 21.58 -0.31
N LEU A 491 0.29 20.60 -0.43
CA LEU A 491 -0.75 20.32 0.58
C LEU A 491 -0.13 19.81 1.89
N TRP A 492 0.88 18.94 1.78
CA TRP A 492 1.64 18.49 2.94
C TRP A 492 2.40 19.63 3.60
N HIS A 493 3.08 20.46 2.82
CA HIS A 493 3.82 21.60 3.33
C HIS A 493 2.89 22.59 4.06
N ALA A 494 1.75 22.94 3.45
CA ALA A 494 0.75 23.82 4.06
C ALA A 494 0.18 23.25 5.38
N LEU A 495 -0.09 21.94 5.44
CA LEU A 495 -0.50 21.30 6.69
C LEU A 495 0.59 21.47 7.76
N LEU A 496 1.83 21.07 7.46
CA LEU A 496 2.94 21.09 8.40
C LEU A 496 3.22 22.50 8.92
N ASP A 497 3.27 23.50 8.05
CA ASP A 497 3.45 24.91 8.40
C ASP A 497 2.33 25.42 9.32
N SER A 498 1.08 25.07 9.00
CA SER A 498 -0.07 25.47 9.83
C SER A 498 0.02 24.89 11.24
N LEU A 499 0.55 23.67 11.39
CA LEU A 499 0.70 22.99 12.67
C LEU A 499 1.88 23.56 13.46
N SER A 500 3.02 23.82 12.82
CA SER A 500 4.18 24.46 13.47
C SER A 500 3.83 25.88 13.93
N GLY A 501 3.09 26.66 13.13
CA GLY A 501 2.61 27.99 13.50
C GLY A 501 1.64 27.96 14.70
N ARG A 502 0.75 26.97 14.77
CA ARG A 502 -0.14 26.76 15.95
C ARG A 502 0.66 26.37 17.19
N ALA A 503 1.67 25.50 17.06
CA ALA A 503 2.53 25.11 18.16
C ALA A 503 3.31 26.30 18.74
N ALA A 504 3.84 27.17 17.87
CA ALA A 504 4.53 28.39 18.28
C ALA A 504 3.61 29.36 19.05
N LYS A 505 2.37 29.57 18.57
CA LYS A 505 1.38 30.42 19.27
C LYS A 505 0.99 29.86 20.63
N GLN A 506 0.77 28.54 20.73
CA GLN A 506 0.44 27.91 22.01
C GLN A 506 1.59 27.99 23.02
N ALA A 507 2.84 27.88 22.55
CA ALA A 507 4.02 28.05 23.40
C ALA A 507 4.15 29.48 23.93
N ALA A 508 3.81 30.50 23.11
CA ALA A 508 3.83 31.90 23.50
C ALA A 508 2.72 32.28 24.51
N ILE A 509 1.56 31.61 24.47
CA ILE A 509 0.46 31.83 25.43
C ILE A 509 0.74 31.18 26.80
N ASN A 510 1.56 30.12 26.81
CA ASN A 510 1.90 29.35 28.01
C ASN A 510 3.19 29.85 28.72
N GLN A 511 3.84 30.88 28.18
CA GLN A 511 4.93 31.64 28.80
C GLN A 511 4.35 32.93 29.39
#